data_AF-A0A1G2HJL1-F1
#
_entry.id   AF-A0A1G2HJL1-F1
#
_cell.length_a   1.000
_cell.length_b   1.000
_cell.length_c   1.000
_cell.angle_alpha   90.00
_cell.angle_beta   90.00
_cell.angle_gamma   90.00
#
_symmetry.space_group_name_H-M   'P 1'
#
loop_
_entity.id
_entity.type
_entity.pdbx_description
1 polymer ?
#
loop_
_entity_poly.entity_id
_entity_poly.type
_entity_poly.pdbx_seq_one_letter_code
_entity_poly.pdbx_strand_id
1 'polypeptide(L)'
;MERTTKLETAQKIMGKNFIGPEELVKISQFLKIAIPKGFPNVPFEKSFLKKIKKDYILILGISKDKNGKALTINRMREIFGTDPKKSEPCFYNQDWYLKEKFADKETLDFNWYLISKKVEDKTRSKDPNTIIKNLNNKQSLPSAVLSAFTFFTYYLLKRGILWEKDFIWCKDQDANGDRIYVGRYKDVKKINKNGFNIHRHLSIRHYYGFAPEYCPEFKS
;
A
#
# COMPACT_ATOMS: atom_id res chain seq x y z
N MET A 1 -29.61 3.96 0.45
CA MET A 1 -28.66 3.87 1.58
C MET A 1 -27.44 4.71 1.23
N GLU A 2 -26.90 5.47 2.20
CA GLU A 2 -25.69 6.29 1.99
C GLU A 2 -24.53 5.40 1.54
N ARG A 3 -24.07 5.61 0.30
CA ARG A 3 -22.91 4.91 -0.28
C ARG A 3 -21.56 5.43 0.26
N THR A 4 -21.60 6.52 1.03
CA THR A 4 -20.43 7.23 1.56
C THR A 4 -20.54 7.39 3.08
N THR A 5 -19.41 7.61 3.75
CA THR A 5 -19.34 7.88 5.19
C THR A 5 -18.64 9.22 5.42
N LYS A 6 -19.16 10.03 6.36
CA LYS A 6 -18.49 11.26 6.80
C LYS A 6 -17.11 10.94 7.41
N LEU A 7 -16.12 11.81 7.15
CA LEU A 7 -14.73 11.63 7.57
C LEU A 7 -14.59 11.24 9.06
N GLU A 8 -15.15 12.06 9.95
CA GLU A 8 -15.10 11.82 11.41
C GLU A 8 -15.71 10.48 11.82
N THR A 9 -16.77 10.06 11.12
CA THR A 9 -17.42 8.77 11.39
C THR A 9 -16.53 7.61 10.94
N ALA A 10 -15.91 7.73 9.76
CA ALA A 10 -14.96 6.74 9.28
C ALA A 10 -13.73 6.63 10.21
N GLN A 11 -13.19 7.77 10.67
CA GLN A 11 -12.09 7.83 11.64
C GLN A 11 -12.47 7.12 12.95
N LYS A 12 -13.65 7.41 13.51
CA LYS A 12 -14.16 6.73 14.72
C LYS A 12 -14.32 5.21 14.52
N ILE A 13 -14.75 4.76 13.35
CA ILE A 13 -14.96 3.34 13.06
C ILE A 13 -13.63 2.60 12.88
N MET A 14 -12.74 3.15 12.07
CA MET A 14 -11.47 2.53 11.69
C MET A 14 -10.42 2.65 12.81
N GLY A 15 -10.55 3.67 13.67
CA GLY A 15 -9.70 3.88 14.85
C GLY A 15 -8.21 3.85 14.49
N LYS A 16 -7.45 2.95 15.10
CA LYS A 16 -6.00 2.83 14.85
C LYS A 16 -5.62 2.45 13.41
N ASN A 17 -6.56 1.91 12.63
CA ASN A 17 -6.35 1.54 11.23
C ASN A 17 -6.83 2.64 10.26
N PHE A 18 -7.06 3.86 10.76
CA PHE A 18 -7.29 5.05 9.97
C PHE A 18 -5.98 5.84 9.81
N ILE A 19 -5.72 6.30 8.58
CA ILE A 19 -4.62 7.21 8.23
C ILE A 19 -5.20 8.31 7.35
N GLY A 20 -5.72 9.36 7.97
CA GLY A 20 -6.30 10.51 7.30
C GLY A 20 -5.46 11.78 7.45
N PRO A 21 -6.06 12.96 7.21
CA PRO A 21 -5.34 14.24 7.23
C PRO A 21 -4.56 14.47 8.53
N GLU A 22 -5.19 14.25 9.68
CA GLU A 22 -4.57 14.48 11.00
C GLU A 22 -3.39 13.54 11.25
N GLU A 23 -3.49 12.27 10.84
CA GLU A 23 -2.37 11.34 10.94
C GLU A 23 -1.24 11.72 9.98
N LEU A 24 -1.56 12.08 8.74
CA LEU A 24 -0.57 12.45 7.74
C LEU A 24 0.17 13.73 8.11
N VAL A 25 -0.48 14.70 8.77
CA VAL A 25 0.18 15.91 9.29
C VAL A 25 1.32 15.55 10.24
N LYS A 26 1.14 14.54 11.11
CA LYS A 26 2.15 14.14 12.12
C LYS A 26 3.45 13.63 11.50
N ILE A 27 3.39 13.10 10.28
CA ILE A 27 4.55 12.55 9.55
C ILE A 27 4.91 13.38 8.30
N SER A 28 4.23 14.50 8.09
CA SER A 28 4.33 15.30 6.85
C SER A 28 5.74 15.83 6.60
N GLN A 29 6.42 16.29 7.65
CA GLN A 29 7.80 16.78 7.55
C GLN A 29 8.77 15.68 7.11
N PHE A 30 8.61 14.46 7.65
CA PHE A 30 9.45 13.32 7.32
C PHE A 30 9.21 12.85 5.88
N LEU A 31 7.94 12.64 5.53
CA LEU A 31 7.53 12.24 4.18
C LEU A 31 7.66 13.36 3.13
N LYS A 32 8.02 14.57 3.57
CA LYS A 32 8.09 15.78 2.74
C LYS A 32 6.78 16.05 1.99
N ILE A 33 5.62 15.69 2.54
CA ILE A 33 4.31 15.90 1.90
C ILE A 33 3.62 17.15 2.42
N ALA A 34 2.80 17.77 1.58
CA ALA A 34 1.81 18.77 1.99
C ALA A 34 0.42 18.15 1.90
N ILE A 35 -0.41 18.35 2.91
CA ILE A 35 -1.77 17.82 2.93
C ILE A 35 -2.70 18.83 2.25
N PRO A 36 -3.35 18.48 1.13
CA PRO A 36 -4.28 19.37 0.45
C PRO A 36 -5.44 19.79 1.35
N LYS A 37 -6.00 20.99 1.09
CA LYS A 37 -7.25 21.44 1.71
C LYS A 37 -8.45 20.85 0.97
N GLY A 38 -9.53 20.57 1.70
CA GLY A 38 -10.76 19.99 1.16
C GLY A 38 -10.58 18.49 0.89
N PHE A 39 -11.22 17.65 1.68
CA PHE A 39 -11.00 16.20 1.63
C PHE A 39 -12.12 15.49 0.86
N PRO A 40 -11.80 14.49 0.03
CA PRO A 40 -12.83 13.66 -0.58
C PRO A 40 -13.66 12.96 0.50
N ASN A 41 -14.95 12.76 0.23
CA ASN A 41 -15.80 11.93 1.09
C ASN A 41 -15.27 10.50 1.13
N VAL A 42 -15.41 9.82 2.26
CA VAL A 42 -15.01 8.41 2.37
C VAL A 42 -16.01 7.57 1.57
N PRO A 43 -15.60 6.89 0.50
CA PRO A 43 -16.50 6.25 -0.46
C PRO A 43 -16.90 4.83 -0.04
N PHE A 44 -17.10 4.61 1.26
CA PHE A 44 -17.45 3.32 1.82
C PHE A 44 -18.61 3.48 2.80
N GLU A 45 -19.53 2.52 2.78
CA GLU A 45 -20.67 2.51 3.69
C GLU A 45 -20.23 2.24 5.14
N LYS A 46 -20.92 2.87 6.09
CA LYS A 46 -20.65 2.74 7.52
C LYS A 46 -20.68 1.30 8.02
N SER A 47 -21.67 0.52 7.58
CA SER A 47 -21.85 -0.90 7.91
C SER A 47 -20.69 -1.74 7.40
N PHE A 48 -20.23 -1.47 6.18
CA PHE A 48 -19.09 -2.13 5.58
C PHE A 48 -17.79 -1.84 6.34
N LEU A 49 -17.50 -0.57 6.62
CA LEU A 49 -16.33 -0.18 7.42
C LEU A 49 -16.31 -0.88 8.78
N LYS A 50 -17.46 -0.96 9.48
CA LYS A 50 -17.57 -1.67 10.76
C LYS A 50 -17.20 -3.16 10.66
N LYS A 51 -17.53 -3.82 9.54
CA LYS A 51 -17.24 -5.24 9.30
C LYS A 51 -15.74 -5.49 9.13
N ILE A 52 -15.04 -4.62 8.43
CA ILE A 52 -13.65 -4.85 8.00
C ILE A 52 -12.59 -4.14 8.87
N LYS A 53 -13.00 -3.25 9.77
CA LYS A 53 -12.13 -2.30 10.49
C LYS A 53 -10.90 -2.90 11.17
N LYS A 54 -10.90 -4.20 11.52
CA LYS A 54 -9.78 -4.85 12.21
C LYS A 54 -8.65 -5.22 11.24
N ASP A 55 -9.01 -5.60 10.03
CA ASP A 55 -8.13 -6.27 9.07
C ASP A 55 -7.63 -5.34 7.96
N TYR A 56 -8.31 -4.20 7.75
CA TYR A 56 -8.00 -3.25 6.69
C TYR A 56 -7.53 -1.91 7.25
N ILE A 57 -6.71 -1.21 6.46
CA ILE A 57 -6.32 0.17 6.67
C ILE A 57 -7.10 1.05 5.69
N LEU A 58 -7.76 2.08 6.22
CA LEU A 58 -8.34 3.16 5.42
C LEU A 58 -7.33 4.31 5.42
N ILE A 59 -6.80 4.64 4.24
CA ILE A 59 -5.72 5.61 4.05
C ILE A 59 -6.06 6.62 2.97
N LEU A 60 -5.79 7.90 3.24
CA LEU A 60 -5.88 8.97 2.25
C LEU A 60 -4.59 9.01 1.42
N GLY A 61 -4.71 8.80 0.11
CA GLY A 61 -3.59 8.87 -0.82
C GLY A 61 -3.11 10.30 -1.04
N ILE A 62 -1.81 10.46 -1.30
CA ILE A 62 -1.16 11.74 -1.60
C ILE A 62 -0.31 11.56 -2.86
N SER A 63 -0.57 12.40 -3.88
CA SER A 63 0.08 12.29 -5.19
C SER A 63 1.44 12.98 -5.27
N LYS A 64 1.67 14.00 -4.43
CA LYS A 64 2.82 14.90 -4.54
C LYS A 64 3.44 15.23 -3.19
N ASP A 65 4.72 15.51 -3.22
CA ASP A 65 5.47 16.08 -2.11
C ASP A 65 5.18 17.60 -2.00
N LYS A 66 5.67 18.22 -0.92
CA LYS A 66 5.45 19.65 -0.60
C LYS A 66 6.05 20.62 -1.62
N ASN A 67 6.95 20.15 -2.48
CA ASN A 67 7.57 20.92 -3.55
C ASN A 67 6.89 20.64 -4.91
N GLY A 68 5.78 19.91 -4.92
CA GLY A 68 5.03 19.56 -6.12
C GLY A 68 5.62 18.39 -6.92
N LYS A 69 6.67 17.71 -6.42
CA LYS A 69 7.21 16.52 -7.10
C LYS A 69 6.29 15.33 -6.87
N ALA A 70 6.16 14.47 -7.88
CA ALA A 70 5.39 13.24 -7.78
C ALA A 70 5.88 12.35 -6.63
N LEU A 71 4.97 11.87 -5.78
CA LEU A 71 5.28 10.97 -4.66
C LEU A 71 5.27 9.52 -5.13
N THR A 72 6.22 9.19 -5.99
CA THR A 72 6.39 7.87 -6.61
C THR A 72 7.14 6.92 -5.67
N ILE A 73 7.31 5.66 -6.06
CA ILE A 73 8.16 4.71 -5.33
C ILE A 73 9.60 5.21 -5.29
N ASN A 74 10.12 5.70 -6.42
CA ASN A 74 11.47 6.28 -6.48
C ASN A 74 11.61 7.45 -5.50
N ARG A 75 10.60 8.34 -5.44
CA ARG A 75 10.61 9.45 -4.49
C ARG A 75 10.59 8.98 -3.04
N MET A 76 9.79 7.97 -2.71
CA MET A 76 9.79 7.38 -1.37
C MET A 76 11.16 6.72 -1.07
N ARG A 77 11.78 6.03 -2.02
CA ARG A 77 13.11 5.44 -1.86
C ARG A 77 14.18 6.48 -1.56
N GLU A 78 14.13 7.65 -2.17
CA GLU A 78 15.02 8.77 -1.83
C GLU A 78 14.83 9.28 -0.39
N ILE A 79 13.59 9.24 0.12
CA ILE A 79 13.25 9.70 1.47
C ILE A 79 13.70 8.67 2.53
N PHE A 80 13.41 7.40 2.30
CA PHE A 80 13.64 6.32 3.28
C PHE A 80 15.00 5.64 3.14
N GLY A 81 15.65 5.74 1.99
CA GLY A 81 16.91 5.07 1.68
C GLY A 81 16.77 3.55 1.52
N THR A 82 17.92 2.88 1.44
CA THR A 82 18.02 1.42 1.24
C THR A 82 18.94 0.70 2.22
N ASP A 83 19.51 1.43 3.18
CA ASP A 83 20.43 0.86 4.17
C ASP A 83 19.76 0.82 5.56
N PRO A 84 19.33 -0.36 6.03
CA PRO A 84 18.67 -0.49 7.34
C PRO A 84 19.61 -0.20 8.51
N LYS A 85 20.93 -0.14 8.30
CA LYS A 85 21.87 0.33 9.34
C LYS A 85 21.84 1.85 9.51
N LYS A 86 21.39 2.60 8.50
CA LYS A 86 21.28 4.06 8.53
C LYS A 86 19.91 4.54 8.98
N SER A 87 18.85 3.91 8.47
CA SER A 87 17.48 4.30 8.78
C SER A 87 16.54 3.12 8.64
N GLU A 88 15.63 2.95 9.60
CA GLU A 88 14.45 2.10 9.45
C GLU A 88 13.18 2.93 9.65
N PRO A 89 12.15 2.74 8.81
CA PRO A 89 12.07 1.75 7.73
C PRO A 89 12.85 2.20 6.47
N CYS A 90 13.27 1.25 5.64
CA CYS A 90 13.90 1.52 4.35
C CYS A 90 13.37 0.60 3.23
N PHE A 91 13.73 0.87 1.98
CA PHE A 91 13.54 -0.07 0.90
C PHE A 91 14.64 -1.15 0.92
N TYR A 92 14.36 -2.32 0.35
CA TYR A 92 15.43 -3.28 0.07
C TYR A 92 16.32 -2.75 -1.06
N ASN A 93 17.62 -3.00 -1.00
CA ASN A 93 18.58 -2.39 -1.93
C ASN A 93 18.54 -3.08 -3.31
N GLN A 94 17.63 -2.61 -4.15
CA GLN A 94 17.45 -3.00 -5.54
C GLN A 94 17.37 -1.76 -6.43
N ASP A 95 17.77 -1.93 -7.68
CA ASP A 95 17.79 -0.87 -8.71
C ASP A 95 17.07 -1.27 -10.00
N TRP A 96 16.75 -2.55 -10.19
CA TRP A 96 16.16 -3.08 -11.42
C TRP A 96 14.87 -2.35 -11.85
N TYR A 97 14.08 -1.85 -10.89
CA TYR A 97 12.78 -1.23 -11.14
C TYR A 97 12.86 0.30 -11.31
N LEU A 98 14.02 0.94 -11.12
CA LEU A 98 14.08 2.40 -11.00
C LEU A 98 13.62 3.12 -12.27
N LYS A 99 13.66 2.48 -13.43
CA LYS A 99 13.18 3.04 -14.71
C LYS A 99 11.80 2.52 -15.12
N GLU A 100 11.21 1.62 -14.33
CA GLU A 100 9.89 1.05 -14.62
C GLU A 100 8.80 2.08 -14.35
N LYS A 101 7.78 2.11 -15.21
CA LYS A 101 6.68 3.08 -15.15
C LYS A 101 6.03 3.11 -13.77
N PHE A 102 5.75 1.94 -13.20
CA PHE A 102 5.07 1.81 -11.90
C PHE A 102 5.86 2.43 -10.74
N ALA A 103 7.19 2.53 -10.86
CA ALA A 103 8.04 3.05 -9.80
C ALA A 103 8.44 4.51 -10.01
N ASP A 104 8.60 4.92 -11.27
CA ASP A 104 9.11 6.24 -11.64
C ASP A 104 8.03 7.27 -11.94
N LYS A 105 6.85 6.82 -12.40
CA LYS A 105 5.80 7.72 -12.92
C LYS A 105 4.49 7.64 -12.15
N GLU A 106 4.11 6.45 -11.70
CA GLU A 106 2.82 6.24 -11.03
C GLU A 106 2.80 6.84 -9.62
N THR A 107 1.65 7.42 -9.26
CA THR A 107 1.39 7.99 -7.92
C THR A 107 0.00 7.58 -7.45
N LEU A 108 -0.32 7.87 -6.19
CA LEU A 108 -1.70 7.78 -5.71
C LEU A 108 -2.49 9.01 -6.10
N ASP A 109 -3.77 8.85 -6.38
CA ASP A 109 -4.68 9.97 -6.43
C ASP A 109 -4.93 10.50 -5.01
N PHE A 110 -5.39 11.75 -4.93
CA PHE A 110 -5.87 12.31 -3.68
C PHE A 110 -7.27 11.77 -3.37
N ASN A 111 -7.34 10.49 -2.99
CA ASN A 111 -8.56 9.75 -2.71
C ASN A 111 -8.37 8.74 -1.57
N TRP A 112 -9.46 8.16 -1.08
CA TRP A 112 -9.45 7.14 -0.04
C TRP A 112 -9.22 5.74 -0.62
N TYR A 113 -8.26 5.04 -0.03
CA TYR A 113 -7.93 3.66 -0.33
C TYR A 113 -8.15 2.78 0.88
N LEU A 114 -8.53 1.52 0.63
CA LEU A 114 -8.83 0.55 1.66
C LEU A 114 -8.10 -0.76 1.35
N ILE A 115 -7.04 -1.05 2.09
CA ILE A 115 -6.11 -2.15 1.80
C ILE A 115 -5.96 -3.11 2.99
N SER A 116 -5.91 -4.41 2.72
CA SER A 116 -5.74 -5.44 3.75
C SER A 116 -4.35 -5.40 4.37
N LYS A 117 -4.30 -5.58 5.69
CA LYS A 117 -3.06 -5.68 6.48
C LYS A 117 -2.37 -7.03 6.35
N LYS A 118 -3.09 -8.04 5.86
CA LYS A 118 -2.64 -9.44 5.81
C LYS A 118 -2.91 -10.03 4.44
N VAL A 119 -2.07 -11.00 4.06
CA VAL A 119 -2.34 -11.89 2.94
C VAL A 119 -3.50 -12.82 3.32
N GLU A 120 -4.43 -13.04 2.39
CA GLU A 120 -5.45 -14.07 2.53
C GLU A 120 -4.82 -15.46 2.40
N ASP A 121 -4.92 -16.28 3.43
CA ASP A 121 -4.22 -17.58 3.49
C ASP A 121 -4.59 -18.51 2.31
N LYS A 122 -5.85 -18.50 1.87
CA LYS A 122 -6.34 -19.28 0.72
C LYS A 122 -5.72 -18.89 -0.63
N THR A 123 -5.01 -17.75 -0.68
CA THR A 123 -4.37 -17.23 -1.89
C THR A 123 -2.86 -17.46 -1.92
N ARG A 124 -2.31 -18.02 -0.83
CA ARG A 124 -0.89 -18.35 -0.75
C ARG A 124 -0.50 -19.36 -1.83
N SER A 125 0.68 -19.17 -2.41
CA SER A 125 1.20 -20.00 -3.50
C SER A 125 0.35 -20.01 -4.78
N LYS A 126 -0.64 -19.13 -4.94
CA LYS A 126 -1.48 -19.09 -6.14
C LYS A 126 -0.99 -18.04 -7.12
N ASP A 127 -1.16 -18.37 -8.39
CA ASP A 127 -0.91 -17.46 -9.50
C ASP A 127 -1.84 -16.24 -9.41
N PRO A 128 -1.33 -15.01 -9.62
CA PRO A 128 -2.12 -13.79 -9.57
C PRO A 128 -3.30 -13.80 -10.55
N ASN A 129 -3.18 -14.42 -11.73
CA ASN A 129 -4.29 -14.47 -12.69
C ASN A 129 -5.41 -15.37 -12.20
N THR A 130 -5.09 -16.48 -11.53
CA THR A 130 -6.11 -17.32 -10.86
C THR A 130 -6.81 -16.55 -9.75
N ILE A 131 -6.08 -15.73 -8.98
CA ILE A 131 -6.66 -14.90 -7.93
C ILE A 131 -7.61 -13.87 -8.56
N ILE A 132 -7.15 -13.11 -9.55
CA ILE A 132 -7.92 -12.07 -10.25
C ILE A 132 -9.24 -12.62 -10.80
N LYS A 133 -9.22 -13.80 -11.44
CA LYS A 133 -10.42 -14.47 -11.98
C LYS A 133 -11.48 -14.78 -10.92
N ASN A 134 -11.08 -14.90 -9.66
CA ASN A 134 -11.97 -15.26 -8.54
C ASN A 134 -12.25 -14.07 -7.61
N LEU A 135 -11.81 -12.85 -7.95
CA LEU A 135 -12.13 -11.67 -7.17
C LEU A 135 -13.60 -11.32 -7.33
N ASN A 136 -14.24 -10.88 -6.25
CA ASN A 136 -15.52 -10.19 -6.38
C ASN A 136 -15.29 -8.83 -7.06
N ASN A 137 -16.35 -8.30 -7.65
CA ASN A 137 -16.37 -7.02 -8.36
C ASN A 137 -16.03 -5.78 -7.51
N LYS A 138 -15.73 -5.92 -6.22
CA LYS A 138 -15.35 -4.82 -5.33
C LYS A 138 -13.88 -4.89 -4.90
N GLN A 139 -13.16 -5.95 -5.23
CA GLN A 139 -11.76 -6.15 -4.84
C GLN A 139 -10.85 -6.07 -6.05
N SER A 140 -9.63 -5.57 -5.83
CA SER A 140 -8.57 -5.61 -6.83
C SER A 140 -7.20 -5.83 -6.18
N LEU A 141 -6.18 -6.11 -6.99
CA LEU A 141 -4.79 -6.06 -6.54
C LEU A 141 -4.40 -4.60 -6.26
N PRO A 142 -3.78 -4.29 -5.10
CA PRO A 142 -3.30 -2.93 -4.85
C PRO A 142 -2.21 -2.54 -5.84
N SER A 143 -2.00 -1.24 -6.06
CA SER A 143 -0.75 -0.83 -6.74
C SER A 143 0.46 -0.98 -5.81
N ALA A 144 1.64 -1.11 -6.40
CA ALA A 144 2.91 -1.12 -5.71
C ALA A 144 3.13 0.21 -4.97
N VAL A 145 2.72 1.34 -5.58
CA VAL A 145 2.80 2.66 -4.93
C VAL A 145 1.84 2.78 -3.74
N LEU A 146 0.61 2.24 -3.81
CA LEU A 146 -0.31 2.19 -2.67
C LEU A 146 0.26 1.35 -1.54
N SER A 147 0.80 0.19 -1.89
CA SER A 147 1.37 -0.75 -0.94
C SER A 147 2.57 -0.13 -0.21
N ALA A 148 3.50 0.49 -0.94
CA ALA A 148 4.65 1.18 -0.37
C ALA A 148 4.20 2.36 0.52
N PHE A 149 3.35 3.25 0.01
CA PHE A 149 2.86 4.40 0.77
C PHE A 149 2.17 3.96 2.07
N THR A 150 1.32 2.94 2.01
CA THR A 150 0.65 2.38 3.19
C THR A 150 1.64 1.77 4.17
N PHE A 151 2.62 0.99 3.71
CA PHE A 151 3.65 0.40 4.56
C PHE A 151 4.41 1.47 5.35
N PHE A 152 4.94 2.46 4.65
CA PHE A 152 5.79 3.49 5.25
C PHE A 152 5.01 4.40 6.20
N THR A 153 3.81 4.86 5.80
CA THR A 153 2.94 5.67 6.68
C THR A 153 2.53 4.88 7.93
N TYR A 154 2.16 3.61 7.77
CA TYR A 154 1.79 2.74 8.89
C TYR A 154 2.96 2.53 9.85
N TYR A 155 4.16 2.28 9.34
CA TYR A 155 5.36 2.13 10.16
C TYR A 155 5.65 3.41 10.97
N LEU A 156 5.66 4.57 10.32
CA LEU A 156 5.95 5.85 10.98
C LEU A 156 4.94 6.17 12.10
N LEU A 157 3.65 5.91 11.87
CA LEU A 157 2.58 6.27 12.79
C LEU A 157 2.33 5.24 13.90
N LYS A 158 2.49 3.95 13.57
CA LYS A 158 2.04 2.84 14.43
C LYS A 158 3.19 1.95 14.90
N ARG A 159 4.40 2.15 14.38
CA ARG A 159 5.60 1.33 14.64
C ARG A 159 5.39 -0.16 14.36
N GLY A 160 4.44 -0.48 13.48
CA GLY A 160 4.16 -1.85 13.04
C GLY A 160 4.67 -2.10 11.63
N ILE A 161 4.95 -3.36 11.32
CA ILE A 161 5.46 -3.80 10.00
C ILE A 161 4.33 -4.53 9.27
N LEU A 162 3.84 -3.95 8.18
CA LEU A 162 2.88 -4.63 7.30
C LEU A 162 3.62 -5.63 6.41
N TRP A 163 2.98 -6.78 6.18
CA TRP A 163 3.51 -7.84 5.31
C TRP A 163 4.96 -8.22 5.63
N GLU A 164 5.29 -8.30 6.93
CA GLU A 164 6.65 -8.46 7.44
C GLU A 164 7.39 -9.62 6.77
N LYS A 165 6.72 -10.74 6.52
CA LYS A 165 7.29 -11.96 5.95
C LYS A 165 6.64 -12.37 4.63
N ASP A 166 5.71 -11.55 4.13
CA ASP A 166 4.82 -11.89 3.01
C ASP A 166 5.05 -10.94 1.84
N PHE A 167 5.05 -11.48 0.63
CA PHE A 167 4.87 -10.70 -0.58
C PHE A 167 3.40 -10.63 -0.95
N ILE A 168 2.95 -9.43 -1.31
CA ILE A 168 1.60 -9.18 -1.84
C ILE A 168 1.67 -8.90 -3.33
N TRP A 169 0.76 -9.50 -4.10
CA TRP A 169 0.61 -9.23 -5.53
C TRP A 169 0.09 -7.81 -5.76
N CYS A 170 0.65 -7.11 -6.74
CA CYS A 170 0.23 -5.79 -7.16
C CYS A 170 -0.39 -5.79 -8.57
N LYS A 171 -1.25 -4.82 -8.89
CA LYS A 171 -1.82 -4.69 -10.25
C LYS A 171 -0.80 -4.22 -11.29
N ASP A 172 0.37 -3.79 -10.87
CA ASP A 172 1.43 -3.33 -11.75
C ASP A 172 2.13 -4.48 -12.47
N GLN A 173 2.69 -4.16 -13.63
CA GLN A 173 3.56 -5.01 -14.42
C GLN A 173 4.81 -4.22 -14.82
N ASP A 174 5.92 -4.91 -15.03
CA ASP A 174 7.11 -4.30 -15.64
C ASP A 174 6.95 -4.17 -17.17
N ALA A 175 7.96 -3.62 -17.84
CA ALA A 175 7.99 -3.45 -19.28
C ALA A 175 7.82 -4.76 -20.09
N ASN A 176 8.09 -5.93 -19.49
CA ASN A 176 7.93 -7.24 -20.12
C ASN A 176 6.56 -7.88 -19.83
N GLY A 177 5.72 -7.21 -19.03
CA GLY A 177 4.43 -7.75 -18.59
C GLY A 177 4.52 -8.62 -17.34
N ASP A 178 5.69 -8.72 -16.69
CA ASP A 178 5.84 -9.51 -15.47
C ASP A 178 5.13 -8.84 -14.30
N ARG A 179 4.31 -9.61 -13.59
CA ARG A 179 3.54 -9.13 -12.43
C ARG A 179 4.45 -8.69 -11.29
N ILE A 180 4.18 -7.52 -10.74
CA ILE A 180 4.91 -6.98 -9.58
C ILE A 180 4.34 -7.53 -8.27
N TYR A 181 5.22 -7.75 -7.30
CA TYR A 181 4.87 -8.01 -5.91
C TYR A 181 5.82 -7.29 -4.96
N VAL A 182 5.29 -6.91 -3.81
CA VAL A 182 6.00 -6.09 -2.82
C VAL A 182 5.80 -6.57 -1.40
N GLY A 183 6.62 -6.11 -0.45
CA GLY A 183 6.50 -6.45 0.97
C GLY A 183 7.73 -7.17 1.49
N ARG A 184 7.52 -8.27 2.24
CA ARG A 184 8.55 -9.13 2.85
C ARG A 184 9.70 -8.32 3.45
N TYR A 185 9.36 -7.43 4.38
CA TYR A 185 10.33 -6.52 5.00
C TYR A 185 11.47 -7.25 5.73
N LYS A 186 11.16 -8.38 6.37
CA LYS A 186 12.16 -9.25 7.02
C LYS A 186 12.30 -10.56 6.28
N ASP A 187 13.54 -10.95 6.04
CA ASP A 187 13.84 -12.29 5.55
C ASP A 187 13.79 -13.29 6.71
N VAL A 188 12.94 -14.32 6.58
CA VAL A 188 12.78 -15.39 7.59
C VAL A 188 14.09 -16.12 7.84
N LYS A 189 14.91 -16.29 6.79
CA LYS A 189 16.22 -16.95 6.89
C LYS A 189 17.32 -16.02 7.41
N LYS A 190 17.03 -14.72 7.58
CA LYS A 190 18.00 -13.67 7.95
C LYS A 190 19.24 -13.60 7.05
N ILE A 191 19.12 -14.08 5.80
CA ILE A 191 20.20 -14.01 4.81
C ILE A 191 20.26 -12.59 4.26
N ASN A 192 19.08 -12.05 3.93
CA ASN A 192 18.96 -10.69 3.41
C ASN A 192 18.74 -9.69 4.55
N LYS A 193 19.26 -8.47 4.35
CA LYS A 193 18.99 -7.33 5.22
C LYS A 193 17.51 -6.93 5.17
N ASN A 194 17.03 -6.28 6.22
CA ASN A 194 15.69 -5.72 6.26
C ASN A 194 15.49 -4.69 5.14
N GLY A 195 14.27 -4.60 4.63
CA GLY A 195 13.88 -3.57 3.68
C GLY A 195 12.60 -3.93 2.95
N PHE A 196 11.77 -2.93 2.66
CA PHE A 196 10.55 -3.11 1.86
C PHE A 196 10.96 -3.52 0.44
N ASN A 197 10.63 -4.74 0.07
CA ASN A 197 11.18 -5.39 -1.11
C ASN A 197 10.20 -5.25 -2.29
N ILE A 198 10.76 -5.03 -3.49
CA ILE A 198 10.02 -4.91 -4.74
C ILE A 198 10.63 -5.87 -5.74
N HIS A 199 9.82 -6.80 -6.21
CA HIS A 199 10.25 -7.81 -7.17
C HIS A 199 9.18 -8.02 -8.24
N ARG A 200 9.59 -8.67 -9.31
CA ARG A 200 8.75 -9.14 -10.40
C ARG A 200 8.73 -10.66 -10.43
N HIS A 201 7.75 -11.21 -11.14
CA HIS A 201 7.47 -12.65 -11.19
C HIS A 201 8.75 -13.50 -11.32
N LEU A 202 8.96 -14.35 -10.30
CA LEU A 202 9.87 -15.48 -10.26
C LEU A 202 9.06 -16.64 -9.64
N SER A 203 9.59 -17.87 -9.67
CA SER A 203 8.92 -19.09 -9.16
C SER A 203 8.04 -18.83 -7.91
N ILE A 204 6.74 -19.11 -8.01
CA ILE A 204 5.76 -18.87 -6.93
C ILE A 204 6.10 -19.75 -5.70
N ARG A 205 6.01 -19.18 -4.49
CA ARG A 205 6.20 -19.91 -3.21
C ARG A 205 5.09 -19.60 -2.19
N HIS A 206 5.17 -20.19 -1.00
CA HIS A 206 4.13 -20.08 0.05
C HIS A 206 3.98 -18.72 0.73
N TYR A 207 4.99 -17.85 0.63
CA TYR A 207 4.97 -16.50 1.20
C TYR A 207 4.48 -15.44 0.19
N TYR A 208 3.96 -15.84 -0.97
CA TYR A 208 3.32 -14.96 -1.94
C TYR A 208 1.81 -15.09 -1.81
N GLY A 209 1.06 -13.99 -1.82
CA GLY A 209 -0.39 -14.06 -1.88
C GLY A 209 -1.05 -12.71 -2.09
N PHE A 210 -2.36 -12.68 -1.85
CA PHE A 210 -3.21 -11.53 -2.11
C PHE A 210 -3.54 -10.78 -0.83
N ALA A 211 -3.26 -9.48 -0.80
CA ALA A 211 -3.82 -8.55 0.16
C ALA A 211 -4.74 -7.58 -0.60
N PRO A 212 -6.07 -7.79 -0.57
CA PRO A 212 -7.00 -6.99 -1.38
C PRO A 212 -6.93 -5.50 -1.06
N GLU A 213 -7.07 -4.68 -2.11
CA GLU A 213 -7.71 -3.37 -1.98
C GLU A 213 -9.20 -3.48 -2.32
N TYR A 214 -10.01 -2.65 -1.67
CA TYR A 214 -11.40 -2.43 -2.08
C TYR A 214 -11.50 -1.18 -2.95
N CYS A 215 -12.07 -1.36 -4.13
CA CYS A 215 -12.31 -0.27 -5.06
C CYS A 215 -13.67 0.39 -4.74
N PRO A 216 -13.71 1.71 -4.50
CA PRO A 216 -14.95 2.41 -4.22
C PRO A 216 -15.90 2.51 -5.42
N GLU A 217 -15.36 2.41 -6.64
CA GLU A 217 -16.13 2.51 -7.87
C GLU A 217 -15.79 1.33 -8.79
N PHE A 218 -16.73 0.39 -8.90
CA PHE A 218 -16.97 -0.26 -10.19
C PHE A 218 -18.36 0.21 -10.64
N LYS A 219 -18.39 1.03 -11.70
CA LYS A 219 -19.59 1.18 -12.50
C LYS A 219 -19.87 -0.20 -13.11
N SER A 220 -21.03 -0.75 -12.80
CA SER A 220 -21.64 -1.84 -13.57
C SER A 220 -21.71 -1.46 -15.04
#